data_AF-A0A2M8DR81-F1
#
_entry.id   AF-A0A2M8DR81-F1
#
_cell.length_a   1.000
_cell.length_b   1.000
_cell.length_c   1.000
_cell.angle_alpha   90.00
_cell.angle_beta   90.00
_cell.angle_gamma   90.00
#
_symmetry.space_group_name_H-M   'P 1'
#
loop_
_entity.id
_entity.type
_entity.pdbx_description
1 polymer ?
#
loop_
_entity_poly.entity_id
_entity_poly.type
_entity_poly.pdbx_seq_one_letter_code
_entity_poly.pdbx_strand_id
1 'polypeptide(L)'
;MWEELLYNPKFKIVILVFVILLIISNVITVYALFFNDDSDEVVYFDEQILDDDFDLGFDDDQIDNDNTQTIAQDSIVVDWAEWPIETNIYDFLNRTDVEEYVASIEGYFSTAWDFISTFEVFKVGDVKQGLYVGKELFIVTVVPMGPAPRKHMLRVIKEGDSHIILEKYSDQLWTPHMEFFTEYSDITIADFETPEFIAIPNSDYRLVQTVDEPFLFVNSYSQPVKVFKYNGIDYVYKDVDKKCFLVRAKDGTAREYNLDLDFLGIVNSDLSKGSVPTILNFTLLNGDKNTEEYMYRTTGGCRGYINCFNYVDYIDDISSLKKIGQASNGTAIYTLADITIKDSNGAKMSVLESMYDLYYPGYDSETNEPKEKMASADFVNENPIIFWVDPLGQYLAFTNAKYIAAVECGKPVIYLYPEEETDISVKVSPNGGFTKVEPEYNEGWNVLANPQGELYNYADQKIYPYLFWEGIGFDYRLPEQGFVAAQKDIENFLVNKLSYLGLIKSEYDEFIDFWLPRMQEQPFYFITFLPQEKFDVLAPLEIVPEPDTVIRVFMDYRGLDQYQEVAEQQLEKGERLGYTAIEWGGAMHY
;
A
#
# COMPACT_ATOMS: atom_id res chain seq x y z
N MET A 1 21.81 41.40 -19.16
CA MET A 1 22.20 40.81 -20.47
C MET A 1 21.10 39.90 -21.04
N TRP A 2 20.37 39.14 -20.21
CA TRP A 2 19.24 38.30 -20.66
C TRP A 2 17.91 39.06 -20.87
N GLU A 3 17.67 40.16 -20.13
CA GLU A 3 16.44 40.94 -20.26
C GLU A 3 16.32 41.74 -21.58
N GLU A 4 17.43 42.16 -22.19
CA GLU A 4 17.41 42.86 -23.48
C GLU A 4 17.14 41.92 -24.68
N LEU A 5 17.43 40.62 -24.55
CA LEU A 5 17.18 39.63 -25.61
C LEU A 5 15.69 39.29 -25.75
N LEU A 6 14.93 39.34 -24.65
CA LEU A 6 13.49 39.02 -24.64
C LEU A 6 12.61 40.11 -25.26
N TYR A 7 13.11 41.34 -25.41
CA TYR A 7 12.39 42.44 -26.06
C TYR A 7 12.70 42.61 -27.55
N ASN A 8 13.64 41.83 -28.11
CA ASN A 8 13.98 41.90 -29.52
C ASN A 8 12.98 41.11 -30.38
N PRO A 9 12.20 41.76 -31.27
CA PRO A 9 11.17 41.09 -32.07
C PRO A 9 11.74 40.02 -33.01
N LYS A 10 13.01 40.13 -33.42
CA LYS A 10 13.68 39.09 -34.22
C LYS A 10 13.99 37.83 -33.40
N PHE A 11 14.28 37.98 -32.11
CA PHE A 11 14.57 36.86 -31.21
C PHE A 11 13.29 36.08 -30.85
N LYS A 12 12.15 36.78 -30.68
CA LYS A 12 10.84 36.13 -30.50
C LYS A 12 10.42 35.30 -31.73
N ILE A 13 10.72 35.78 -32.94
CA ILE A 13 10.45 35.01 -34.17
C ILE A 13 11.31 33.74 -34.21
N VAL A 14 12.58 33.82 -33.80
CA VAL A 14 13.47 32.64 -33.76
C VAL A 14 12.97 31.60 -32.75
N ILE A 15 12.54 32.03 -31.56
CA ILE A 15 11.95 31.13 -30.55
C ILE A 15 10.66 30.49 -31.08
N LEU A 16 9.78 31.27 -31.70
CA LEU A 16 8.53 30.76 -32.27
C LEU A 16 8.78 29.72 -33.37
N VAL A 17 9.76 29.96 -34.24
CA VAL A 17 10.17 29.00 -35.27
C VAL A 17 10.76 27.74 -34.63
N PHE A 18 11.54 27.87 -33.56
CA PHE A 18 12.11 26.72 -32.84
C PHE A 18 11.03 25.86 -32.17
N VAL A 19 10.03 26.49 -31.55
CA VAL A 19 8.89 25.81 -30.94
C VAL A 19 8.05 25.10 -32.00
N ILE A 20 7.79 25.73 -33.14
CA ILE A 20 7.06 25.11 -34.25
C ILE A 20 7.85 23.91 -34.83
N LEU A 21 9.18 24.03 -34.97
CA LEU A 21 10.02 22.92 -35.43
C LEU A 21 10.05 21.76 -34.43
N LEU A 22 10.05 22.02 -33.13
CA LEU A 22 9.94 21.00 -32.08
C LEU A 22 8.58 20.29 -32.12
N ILE A 23 7.49 21.03 -32.33
CA ILE A 23 6.14 20.44 -32.46
C ILE A 23 6.07 19.57 -33.72
N ILE A 24 6.57 20.06 -34.86
CA ILE A 24 6.59 19.28 -36.11
C ILE A 24 7.49 18.03 -35.96
N SER A 25 8.64 18.16 -35.31
CA SER A 25 9.53 17.02 -35.05
C SER A 25 8.84 15.96 -34.20
N ASN A 26 8.15 16.35 -33.12
CA ASN A 26 7.45 15.40 -32.26
C ASN A 26 6.27 14.73 -32.98
N VAL A 27 5.54 15.47 -33.83
CA VAL A 27 4.46 14.89 -34.65
C VAL A 27 5.01 13.91 -35.69
N ILE A 28 6.15 14.18 -36.32
CA ILE A 28 6.81 13.26 -37.26
C ILE A 28 7.31 12.01 -36.54
N THR A 29 7.89 12.14 -35.33
CA THR A 29 8.35 10.99 -34.53
C THR A 29 7.18 10.10 -34.11
N VAL A 30 6.06 10.69 -33.67
CA VAL A 30 4.84 9.94 -33.34
C VAL A 30 4.26 9.28 -34.59
N TYR A 31 4.22 9.96 -35.73
CA TYR A 31 3.76 9.37 -36.98
C TYR A 31 4.65 8.21 -37.45
N ALA A 32 5.98 8.33 -37.33
CA ALA A 32 6.91 7.26 -37.68
C ALA A 32 6.82 6.05 -36.73
N LEU A 33 6.48 6.26 -35.45
CA LEU A 33 6.29 5.19 -34.48
C LEU A 33 4.96 4.43 -34.67
N PHE A 34 3.93 5.08 -35.21
CA PHE A 34 2.61 4.47 -35.38
C PHE A 34 2.31 3.94 -36.80
N PHE A 35 3.04 4.40 -37.82
CA PHE A 35 2.70 4.10 -39.22
C PHE A 35 3.84 3.53 -40.05
N ASN A 36 4.95 3.11 -39.43
CA ASN A 36 6.13 2.61 -40.15
C ASN A 36 6.65 1.27 -39.60
N ASP A 37 5.74 0.33 -39.35
CA ASP A 37 6.08 -1.08 -39.12
C ASP A 37 5.45 -1.94 -40.23
N ASP A 38 6.06 -1.87 -41.41
CA ASP A 38 5.98 -2.94 -42.41
C ASP A 38 7.09 -3.95 -42.06
N SER A 39 6.75 -4.93 -41.22
CA SER A 39 7.44 -6.22 -41.18
C SER A 39 6.42 -7.35 -41.29
N ASP A 40 6.12 -7.68 -42.54
CA ASP A 40 5.37 -8.88 -42.96
C ASP A 40 6.08 -10.16 -42.48
N GLU A 41 5.54 -10.82 -41.46
CA GLU A 41 5.59 -12.28 -41.34
C GLU A 41 4.30 -12.80 -40.68
N VAL A 42 3.18 -12.68 -41.41
CA VAL A 42 1.92 -13.34 -41.07
C VAL A 42 2.03 -14.82 -41.47
N VAL A 43 2.42 -15.67 -40.51
CA VAL A 43 2.25 -17.11 -40.63
C VAL A 43 0.78 -17.44 -40.38
N TYR A 44 0.07 -17.75 -41.46
CA TYR A 44 -1.26 -18.36 -41.43
C TYR A 44 -1.20 -19.68 -40.68
N PHE A 45 -1.95 -19.80 -39.58
CA PHE A 45 -2.38 -21.09 -39.06
C PHE A 45 -3.86 -21.31 -39.38
N ASP A 46 -4.03 -22.35 -40.18
CA ASP A 46 -5.21 -23.01 -40.75
C ASP A 46 -6.50 -22.97 -39.89
N GLU A 47 -7.52 -22.27 -40.37
CA GLU A 47 -8.92 -22.57 -40.07
C GLU A 47 -9.33 -23.81 -40.85
N GLN A 48 -9.07 -25.01 -40.31
CA GLN A 48 -9.78 -26.24 -40.69
C GLN A 48 -9.48 -27.36 -39.69
N ILE A 49 -10.42 -27.57 -38.75
CA ILE A 49 -11.05 -28.84 -38.35
C ILE A 49 -11.85 -28.50 -37.07
N LEU A 50 -13.09 -28.06 -37.27
CA LEU A 50 -14.18 -28.41 -36.39
C LEU A 50 -15.20 -29.08 -37.31
N ASP A 51 -15.16 -30.41 -37.29
CA ASP A 51 -16.20 -31.24 -37.88
C ASP A 51 -17.54 -30.83 -37.26
N ASP A 52 -18.51 -30.66 -38.15
CA ASP A 52 -19.94 -30.63 -37.87
C ASP A 52 -20.36 -31.91 -37.10
N ASP A 53 -21.45 -31.78 -36.33
CA ASP A 53 -22.19 -32.82 -35.59
C ASP A 53 -21.71 -33.13 -34.17
N PHE A 54 -21.96 -32.20 -33.24
CA PHE A 54 -22.41 -32.57 -31.89
C PHE A 54 -23.70 -31.83 -31.53
N ASP A 55 -24.81 -32.45 -31.94
CA ASP A 55 -26.19 -32.13 -31.57
C ASP A 55 -26.39 -32.29 -30.06
N LEU A 56 -26.43 -31.15 -29.35
CA LEU A 56 -27.07 -31.07 -28.03
C LEU A 56 -28.47 -30.53 -28.26
N GLY A 57 -29.39 -31.43 -28.58
CA GLY A 57 -30.81 -31.15 -28.68
C GLY A 57 -31.32 -30.44 -27.43
N PHE A 58 -31.51 -29.12 -27.56
CA PHE A 58 -32.32 -28.32 -26.68
C PHE A 58 -33.50 -27.82 -27.50
N ASP A 59 -34.68 -28.29 -27.11
CA ASP A 59 -35.97 -27.84 -27.61
C ASP A 59 -36.07 -26.32 -27.41
N ASP A 60 -36.00 -25.58 -28.50
CA ASP A 60 -36.28 -24.15 -28.55
C ASP A 60 -37.81 -23.97 -28.59
N ASP A 61 -38.44 -24.19 -27.43
CA ASP A 61 -39.81 -23.77 -27.17
C ASP A 61 -40.01 -23.67 -25.65
N GLN A 62 -40.42 -22.47 -25.20
CA GLN A 62 -40.78 -22.03 -23.83
C GLN A 62 -39.76 -21.06 -23.18
N ILE A 63 -39.52 -19.91 -23.82
CA ILE A 63 -39.23 -18.68 -23.05
C ILE A 63 -40.55 -18.24 -22.42
N ASP A 64 -40.78 -18.68 -21.18
CA ASP A 64 -41.87 -18.21 -20.35
C ASP A 64 -41.52 -16.80 -19.86
N ASN A 65 -42.03 -15.79 -20.57
CA ASN A 65 -41.98 -14.38 -20.20
C ASN A 65 -42.97 -14.09 -19.06
N ASP A 66 -42.77 -14.67 -17.86
CA ASP A 66 -43.33 -14.15 -16.60
C ASP A 66 -42.74 -14.86 -15.36
N ASN A 67 -41.41 -14.77 -15.16
CA ASN A 67 -40.85 -15.09 -13.84
C ASN A 67 -40.91 -13.84 -12.96
N THR A 68 -42.10 -13.53 -12.45
CA THR A 68 -42.23 -12.72 -11.24
C THR A 68 -41.61 -13.52 -10.09
N GLN A 69 -40.30 -13.35 -9.88
CA GLN A 69 -39.63 -13.84 -8.67
C GLN A 69 -40.40 -13.28 -7.46
N THR A 70 -40.99 -14.15 -6.66
CA THR A 70 -41.60 -13.77 -5.39
C THR A 70 -40.47 -13.37 -4.43
N ILE A 71 -40.14 -12.09 -4.38
CA ILE A 71 -39.12 -11.54 -3.49
C ILE A 71 -39.67 -11.45 -2.06
N ALA A 72 -38.78 -11.61 -1.07
CA ALA A 72 -39.16 -11.44 0.33
C ALA A 72 -39.65 -10.01 0.60
N GLN A 73 -40.56 -9.86 1.57
CA GLN A 73 -41.24 -8.60 1.85
C GLN A 73 -40.28 -7.48 2.28
N ASP A 74 -39.12 -7.85 2.82
CA ASP A 74 -38.02 -7.01 3.29
C ASP A 74 -36.84 -6.97 2.31
N SER A 75 -37.08 -7.27 1.02
CA SER A 75 -36.05 -7.30 -0.01
C SER A 75 -36.38 -6.39 -1.20
N ILE A 76 -35.33 -5.91 -1.87
CA ILE A 76 -35.43 -5.15 -3.12
C ILE A 76 -34.64 -5.81 -4.24
N VAL A 77 -35.09 -5.62 -5.48
CA VAL A 77 -34.35 -5.99 -6.70
C VAL A 77 -33.93 -4.72 -7.40
N VAL A 78 -32.66 -4.61 -7.74
CA VAL A 78 -32.07 -3.45 -8.42
C VAL A 78 -31.71 -3.83 -9.84
N ASP A 79 -32.06 -2.96 -10.79
CA ASP A 79 -31.50 -2.93 -12.13
C ASP A 79 -30.23 -2.09 -12.08
N TRP A 80 -29.11 -2.78 -12.14
CA TRP A 80 -27.79 -2.19 -11.89
C TRP A 80 -27.29 -1.43 -13.12
N ALA A 81 -26.68 -0.28 -12.89
CA ALA A 81 -25.84 0.35 -13.89
C ALA A 81 -24.63 -0.56 -14.21
N GLU A 82 -24.14 -0.52 -15.44
CA GLU A 82 -22.95 -1.30 -15.84
C GLU A 82 -21.70 -0.88 -15.03
N TRP A 83 -21.62 0.42 -14.72
CA TRP A 83 -20.59 1.06 -13.91
C TRP A 83 -21.22 2.14 -13.00
N PRO A 84 -20.63 2.40 -11.82
CA PRO A 84 -21.03 3.53 -10.99
C PRO A 84 -20.91 4.84 -11.76
N ILE A 85 -21.97 5.64 -11.77
CA ILE A 85 -22.05 6.91 -12.50
C ILE A 85 -21.82 8.05 -11.50
N GLU A 86 -20.67 8.70 -11.60
CA GLU A 86 -20.37 9.89 -10.78
C GLU A 86 -21.49 10.92 -10.94
N THR A 87 -22.04 11.35 -9.80
CA THR A 87 -23.19 12.24 -9.72
C THR A 87 -22.78 13.51 -9.01
N ASN A 88 -23.19 14.66 -9.55
CA ASN A 88 -22.93 15.93 -8.88
C ASN A 88 -23.62 15.92 -7.51
N ILE A 89 -22.90 16.30 -6.45
CA ILE A 89 -23.44 16.30 -5.08
C ILE A 89 -24.72 17.13 -4.95
N TYR A 90 -24.90 18.21 -5.72
CA TYR A 90 -26.12 19.02 -5.68
C TYR A 90 -27.29 18.47 -6.51
N ASP A 91 -27.04 17.46 -7.36
CA ASP A 91 -28.12 16.64 -7.92
C ASP A 91 -28.61 15.62 -6.87
N PHE A 92 -27.82 15.37 -5.83
CA PHE A 92 -28.15 14.43 -4.75
C PHE A 92 -28.68 15.13 -3.48
N LEU A 93 -28.01 16.17 -3.00
CA LEU A 93 -28.39 17.01 -1.85
C LEU A 93 -28.94 18.37 -2.30
N ASN A 94 -29.87 18.93 -1.53
CA ASN A 94 -30.34 20.29 -1.77
C ASN A 94 -29.27 21.31 -1.37
N ARG A 95 -28.91 22.19 -2.31
CA ARG A 95 -27.88 23.20 -2.09
C ARG A 95 -28.19 24.17 -0.95
N THR A 96 -29.44 24.63 -0.86
CA THR A 96 -29.86 25.59 0.18
C THR A 96 -29.72 24.96 1.55
N ASP A 97 -30.15 23.71 1.70
CA ASP A 97 -30.10 22.98 2.97
C ASP A 97 -28.65 22.74 3.41
N VAL A 98 -27.74 22.44 2.46
CA VAL A 98 -26.30 22.34 2.73
C VAL A 98 -25.71 23.67 3.19
N GLU A 99 -26.01 24.77 2.49
CA GLU A 99 -25.50 26.10 2.84
C GLU A 99 -26.02 26.56 4.23
N GLU A 100 -27.29 26.29 4.55
CA GLU A 100 -27.89 26.59 5.85
C GLU A 100 -27.31 25.71 6.97
N TYR A 101 -27.14 24.41 6.71
CA TYR A 101 -26.58 23.48 7.69
C TYR A 101 -25.14 23.85 8.05
N VAL A 102 -24.29 24.05 7.04
CA VAL A 102 -22.87 24.41 7.26
C VAL A 102 -22.75 25.74 8.00
N ALA A 103 -23.63 26.71 7.73
CA ALA A 103 -23.70 27.95 8.50
C ALA A 103 -24.10 27.75 9.97
N SER A 104 -24.79 26.64 10.29
CA SER A 104 -25.23 26.30 11.65
C SER A 104 -24.17 25.57 12.49
N ILE A 105 -23.22 24.87 11.87
CA ILE A 105 -22.18 24.06 12.53
C ILE A 105 -20.84 24.80 12.59
N GLU A 106 -20.79 25.88 13.37
CA GLU A 106 -19.63 26.75 13.50
C GLU A 106 -18.37 25.96 13.93
N GLY A 107 -17.29 26.08 13.16
CA GLY A 107 -15.97 25.50 13.47
C GLY A 107 -15.66 24.12 12.88
N TYR A 108 -16.63 23.43 12.25
CA TYR A 108 -16.38 22.13 11.60
C TYR A 108 -15.93 22.25 10.14
N PHE A 109 -16.54 23.15 9.37
CA PHE A 109 -16.19 23.43 7.98
C PHE A 109 -16.15 24.94 7.76
N SER A 110 -15.20 25.42 6.95
CA SER A 110 -15.06 26.86 6.69
C SER A 110 -16.07 27.34 5.64
N THR A 111 -16.48 26.47 4.72
CA THR A 111 -17.43 26.76 3.65
C THR A 111 -18.29 25.53 3.31
N ALA A 112 -19.42 25.77 2.64
CA ALA A 112 -20.23 24.69 2.07
C ALA A 112 -19.44 23.83 1.07
N TRP A 113 -18.46 24.43 0.37
CA TRP A 113 -17.54 23.73 -0.51
C TRP A 113 -16.68 22.71 0.25
N ASP A 114 -16.09 23.12 1.38
CA ASP A 114 -15.26 22.23 2.20
C ASP A 114 -16.06 21.02 2.68
N PHE A 115 -17.33 21.25 3.07
CA PHE A 115 -18.25 20.18 3.44
C PHE A 115 -18.55 19.23 2.27
N ILE A 116 -19.00 19.74 1.12
CA ILE A 116 -19.36 18.83 0.01
C ILE A 116 -18.14 18.13 -0.61
N SER A 117 -16.93 18.69 -0.46
CA SER A 117 -15.69 18.09 -0.97
C SER A 117 -15.29 16.82 -0.23
N THR A 118 -15.90 16.53 0.93
CA THR A 118 -15.72 15.25 1.63
C THR A 118 -16.56 14.13 1.04
N PHE A 119 -17.51 14.43 0.15
CA PHE A 119 -18.41 13.45 -0.44
C PHE A 119 -18.02 13.07 -1.87
N GLU A 120 -18.21 11.79 -2.20
CA GLU A 120 -18.31 11.33 -3.59
C GLU A 120 -19.61 10.53 -3.74
N VAL A 121 -20.40 10.85 -4.76
CA VAL A 121 -21.71 10.23 -4.96
C VAL A 121 -21.75 9.54 -6.31
N PHE A 122 -22.20 8.29 -6.31
CA PHE A 122 -22.29 7.48 -7.51
C PHE A 122 -23.66 6.85 -7.61
N LYS A 123 -24.40 7.10 -8.69
CA LYS A 123 -25.61 6.33 -9.01
C LYS A 123 -25.18 4.93 -9.44
N VAL A 124 -25.78 3.90 -8.84
CA VAL A 124 -25.42 2.49 -9.11
C VAL A 124 -26.57 1.66 -9.67
N GLY A 125 -27.81 2.14 -9.59
CA GLY A 125 -28.94 1.45 -10.20
C GLY A 125 -30.29 2.04 -9.85
N ASP A 126 -31.34 1.39 -10.33
CA ASP A 126 -32.74 1.73 -10.08
C ASP A 126 -33.49 0.53 -9.49
N VAL A 127 -34.27 0.75 -8.44
CA VAL A 127 -35.03 -0.32 -7.78
C VAL A 127 -36.21 -0.76 -8.66
N LYS A 128 -36.24 -2.03 -9.08
CA LYS A 128 -37.28 -2.61 -9.94
C LYS A 128 -38.41 -3.28 -9.19
N GLN A 129 -38.11 -3.90 -8.05
CA GLN A 129 -39.09 -4.65 -7.26
C GLN A 129 -38.85 -4.44 -5.77
N GLY A 130 -39.91 -4.52 -4.97
CA GLY A 130 -39.86 -4.44 -3.50
C GLY A 130 -40.31 -3.10 -2.93
N LEU A 131 -39.78 -2.73 -1.77
CA LEU A 131 -39.90 -1.38 -1.25
C LEU A 131 -39.08 -0.42 -2.13
N TYR A 132 -39.52 0.84 -2.25
CA TYR A 132 -38.83 1.87 -3.04
C TYR A 132 -38.75 1.62 -4.55
N VAL A 133 -39.68 0.85 -5.14
CA VAL A 133 -39.75 0.66 -6.59
C VAL A 133 -39.79 1.99 -7.36
N GLY A 134 -38.96 2.09 -8.38
CA GLY A 134 -38.78 3.28 -9.22
C GLY A 134 -37.86 4.34 -8.61
N LYS A 135 -37.24 4.08 -7.46
CA LYS A 135 -36.25 4.96 -6.83
C LYS A 135 -34.84 4.59 -7.25
N GLU A 136 -33.96 5.57 -7.14
CA GLU A 136 -32.54 5.46 -7.50
C GLU A 136 -31.72 5.01 -6.28
N LEU A 137 -30.77 4.11 -6.51
CA LEU A 137 -29.81 3.65 -5.52
C LEU A 137 -28.44 4.29 -5.80
N PHE A 138 -27.82 4.80 -4.75
CA PHE A 138 -26.52 5.46 -4.79
C PHE A 138 -25.52 4.81 -3.83
N ILE A 139 -24.24 4.88 -4.19
CA ILE A 139 -23.14 4.81 -3.24
C ILE A 139 -22.72 6.23 -2.90
N VAL A 140 -22.60 6.53 -1.60
CA VAL A 140 -22.04 7.78 -1.11
C VAL A 140 -20.81 7.45 -0.30
N THR A 141 -19.64 7.94 -0.70
CA THR A 141 -18.45 7.87 0.14
C THR A 141 -18.22 9.18 0.87
N VAL A 142 -17.76 9.10 2.11
CA VAL A 142 -17.53 10.24 2.99
C VAL A 142 -16.12 10.15 3.56
N VAL A 143 -15.33 11.20 3.37
CA VAL A 143 -14.03 11.35 4.04
C VAL A 143 -14.28 11.65 5.53
N PRO A 144 -13.80 10.81 6.45
CA PRO A 144 -14.00 11.01 7.88
C PRO A 144 -13.24 12.24 8.39
N MET A 145 -13.81 12.91 9.38
CA MET A 145 -13.15 14.00 10.10
C MET A 145 -12.26 13.39 11.19
N GLY A 146 -11.08 12.90 10.81
CA GLY A 146 -10.10 12.28 11.71
C GLY A 146 -9.37 11.09 11.08
N PRO A 147 -8.40 10.50 11.80
CA PRO A 147 -7.65 9.35 11.30
C PRO A 147 -8.58 8.14 11.16
N ALA A 148 -8.89 7.78 9.93
CA ALA A 148 -9.57 6.53 9.60
C ALA A 148 -8.79 5.78 8.53
N PRO A 149 -8.87 4.44 8.51
CA PRO A 149 -8.14 3.64 7.53
C PRO A 149 -8.70 3.76 6.10
N ARG A 150 -9.95 4.22 5.94
CA ARG A 150 -10.64 4.40 4.66
C ARG A 150 -11.77 5.43 4.74
N LYS A 151 -12.29 5.85 3.58
CA LYS A 151 -13.57 6.59 3.49
C LYS A 151 -14.71 5.70 3.99
N HIS A 152 -15.69 6.31 4.66
CA HIS A 152 -16.96 5.63 4.94
C HIS A 152 -17.75 5.47 3.65
N MET A 153 -18.50 4.38 3.53
CA MET A 153 -19.32 4.05 2.38
C MET A 153 -20.75 3.79 2.82
N LEU A 154 -21.69 4.48 2.19
CA LEU A 154 -23.12 4.32 2.41
C LEU A 154 -23.79 3.85 1.12
N ARG A 155 -24.80 3.00 1.24
CA ARG A 155 -25.75 2.70 0.17
C ARG A 155 -27.07 3.38 0.49
N VAL A 156 -27.49 4.29 -0.38
CA VAL A 156 -28.56 5.24 -0.10
C VAL A 156 -29.60 5.22 -1.19
N ILE A 157 -30.85 5.05 -0.82
CA ILE A 157 -31.99 5.25 -1.71
C ILE A 157 -32.41 6.72 -1.62
N LYS A 158 -32.55 7.38 -2.77
CA LYS A 158 -33.06 8.74 -2.84
C LYS A 158 -34.55 8.74 -3.13
N GLU A 159 -35.35 9.32 -2.24
CA GLU A 159 -36.80 9.52 -2.40
C GLU A 159 -37.17 11.00 -2.25
N GLY A 160 -37.21 11.72 -3.37
CA GLY A 160 -37.40 13.18 -3.32
C GLY A 160 -36.19 13.84 -2.64
N ASP A 161 -36.42 14.52 -1.53
CA ASP A 161 -35.37 15.13 -0.70
C ASP A 161 -34.93 14.20 0.46
N SER A 162 -35.57 13.04 0.65
CA SER A 162 -35.19 12.05 1.65
C SER A 162 -34.06 11.13 1.16
N HIS A 163 -33.12 10.83 2.04
CA HIS A 163 -32.00 9.94 1.81
C HIS A 163 -32.04 8.78 2.82
N ILE A 164 -32.37 7.60 2.34
CA ILE A 164 -32.63 6.41 3.16
C ILE A 164 -31.42 5.50 3.12
N ILE A 165 -30.71 5.37 4.24
CA ILE A 165 -29.56 4.49 4.38
C ILE A 165 -30.03 3.03 4.44
N LEU A 166 -29.39 2.18 3.63
CA LEU A 166 -29.51 0.73 3.73
C LEU A 166 -28.52 0.23 4.78
N GLU A 167 -29.00 0.04 6.01
CA GLU A 167 -28.15 -0.14 7.20
C GLU A 167 -27.24 -1.36 7.10
N LYS A 168 -27.75 -2.48 6.57
CA LYS A 168 -26.98 -3.72 6.35
C LYS A 168 -25.74 -3.56 5.47
N TYR A 169 -25.73 -2.53 4.62
CA TYR A 169 -24.72 -2.34 3.58
C TYR A 169 -24.05 -0.96 3.67
N SER A 170 -24.10 -0.32 4.83
CA SER A 170 -23.58 1.03 5.03
C SER A 170 -22.76 1.10 6.30
N ASP A 171 -21.67 1.87 6.25
CA ASP A 171 -20.90 2.19 7.43
C ASP A 171 -21.69 3.07 8.39
N GLN A 172 -21.39 2.95 9.68
CA GLN A 172 -21.85 3.92 10.66
C GLN A 172 -21.03 5.21 10.54
N LEU A 173 -21.71 6.35 10.39
CA LEU A 173 -21.08 7.67 10.38
C LEU A 173 -21.09 8.29 11.78
N TRP A 174 -19.98 8.92 12.14
CA TRP A 174 -19.80 9.60 13.42
C TRP A 174 -19.36 11.05 13.19
N THR A 175 -20.21 11.88 12.56
CA THR A 175 -19.82 13.23 12.11
C THR A 175 -21.05 14.12 11.83
N PRO A 176 -20.86 15.44 11.63
CA PRO A 176 -21.91 16.33 11.07
C PRO A 176 -22.54 15.85 9.75
N HIS A 177 -21.91 14.94 9.00
CA HIS A 177 -22.47 14.43 7.74
C HIS A 177 -23.84 13.72 7.91
N MET A 178 -24.19 13.27 9.11
CA MET A 178 -25.42 12.54 9.42
C MET A 178 -26.72 13.35 9.24
N GLU A 179 -26.65 14.69 9.23
CA GLU A 179 -27.84 15.54 9.12
C GLU A 179 -28.67 15.22 7.86
N PHE A 180 -27.99 14.86 6.77
CA PHE A 180 -28.63 14.52 5.51
C PHE A 180 -29.07 13.06 5.41
N PHE A 181 -28.80 12.24 6.43
CA PHE A 181 -29.07 10.80 6.41
C PHE A 181 -29.74 10.34 7.71
N THR A 182 -30.97 10.80 7.90
CA THR A 182 -31.75 10.56 9.13
C THR A 182 -32.68 9.35 9.04
N GLU A 183 -32.85 8.79 7.85
CA GLU A 183 -33.72 7.64 7.61
C GLU A 183 -32.90 6.37 7.39
N TYR A 184 -33.32 5.28 8.04
CA TYR A 184 -32.66 3.98 8.00
C TYR A 184 -33.65 2.90 7.60
N SER A 185 -33.18 1.96 6.79
CA SER A 185 -33.96 0.82 6.32
C SER A 185 -33.13 -0.46 6.43
N ASP A 186 -33.70 -1.47 7.08
CA ASP A 186 -33.09 -2.79 7.27
C ASP A 186 -33.43 -3.75 6.11
N ILE A 187 -33.65 -3.22 4.91
CA ILE A 187 -33.97 -4.02 3.72
C ILE A 187 -32.74 -4.73 3.15
N THR A 188 -32.98 -5.88 2.53
CA THR A 188 -31.95 -6.69 1.88
C THR A 188 -31.95 -6.41 0.37
N ILE A 189 -30.78 -6.34 -0.26
CA ILE A 189 -30.68 -6.27 -1.71
C ILE A 189 -30.55 -7.71 -2.24
N ALA A 190 -31.50 -8.13 -3.07
CA ALA A 190 -31.53 -9.46 -3.64
C ALA A 190 -30.30 -9.73 -4.52
N ASP A 191 -29.69 -10.90 -4.34
CA ASP A 191 -28.53 -11.38 -5.11
C ASP A 191 -27.37 -10.37 -5.17
N PHE A 192 -27.13 -9.63 -4.08
CA PHE A 192 -26.09 -8.60 -4.02
C PHE A 192 -24.73 -9.14 -3.58
N GLU A 193 -24.71 -10.02 -2.57
CA GLU A 193 -23.48 -10.52 -1.97
C GLU A 193 -22.61 -11.30 -2.97
N THR A 194 -21.30 -11.07 -2.89
CA THR A 194 -20.33 -11.88 -3.62
C THR A 194 -20.14 -13.23 -2.89
N PRO A 195 -19.78 -14.33 -3.57
CA PRO A 195 -19.67 -15.63 -2.94
C PRO A 195 -18.58 -15.67 -1.86
N GLU A 196 -18.86 -16.31 -0.72
CA GLU A 196 -17.84 -16.54 0.33
C GLU A 196 -16.66 -17.38 -0.19
N PHE A 197 -16.95 -18.35 -1.06
CA PHE A 197 -15.98 -19.25 -1.67
C PHE A 197 -16.10 -19.29 -3.18
N ILE A 198 -14.97 -19.29 -3.87
CA ILE A 198 -14.89 -19.41 -5.33
C ILE A 198 -13.90 -20.51 -5.68
N ALA A 199 -14.39 -21.57 -6.34
CA ALA A 199 -13.51 -22.64 -6.83
C ALA A 199 -12.59 -22.11 -7.94
N ILE A 200 -11.32 -22.49 -7.90
CA ILE A 200 -10.38 -22.21 -8.98
C ILE A 200 -10.53 -23.32 -10.02
N PRO A 201 -10.78 -23.00 -11.31
CA PRO A 201 -11.03 -24.00 -12.35
C PRO A 201 -9.94 -25.07 -12.43
N ASN A 202 -10.36 -26.31 -12.68
CA ASN A 202 -9.47 -27.47 -12.84
C ASN A 202 -8.53 -27.71 -11.65
N SER A 203 -8.96 -27.38 -10.43
CA SER A 203 -8.15 -27.55 -9.22
C SER A 203 -9.00 -27.86 -8.00
N ASP A 204 -8.37 -28.41 -6.96
CA ASP A 204 -8.99 -28.59 -5.64
C ASP A 204 -8.89 -27.33 -4.76
N TYR A 205 -8.29 -26.25 -5.28
CA TYR A 205 -8.11 -24.99 -4.57
C TYR A 205 -9.29 -24.06 -4.77
N ARG A 206 -9.45 -23.14 -3.81
CA ARG A 206 -10.48 -22.11 -3.84
C ARG A 206 -9.94 -20.80 -3.31
N LEU A 207 -10.64 -19.74 -3.71
CA LEU A 207 -10.53 -18.43 -3.13
C LEU A 207 -11.56 -18.27 -2.02
N VAL A 208 -11.19 -17.54 -0.98
CA VAL A 208 -12.05 -17.19 0.16
C VAL A 208 -12.14 -15.69 0.25
N GLN A 209 -13.36 -15.18 0.34
CA GLN A 209 -13.64 -13.77 0.56
C GLN A 209 -12.95 -13.27 1.84
N THR A 210 -12.31 -12.10 1.78
CA THR A 210 -11.74 -11.50 3.00
C THR A 210 -12.83 -10.87 3.86
N VAL A 211 -12.51 -10.68 5.15
CA VAL A 211 -13.35 -9.92 6.08
C VAL A 211 -13.25 -8.42 5.85
N ASP A 212 -12.40 -7.98 4.92
CA ASP A 212 -12.21 -6.58 4.61
C ASP A 212 -13.46 -6.00 3.97
N GLU A 213 -13.68 -4.73 4.28
CA GLU A 213 -14.84 -3.99 3.83
C GLU A 213 -14.76 -3.71 2.32
N PRO A 214 -15.91 -3.69 1.62
CA PRO A 214 -15.93 -3.46 0.19
C PRO A 214 -15.42 -2.05 -0.13
N PHE A 215 -14.76 -1.92 -1.26
CA PHE A 215 -14.24 -0.65 -1.76
C PHE A 215 -14.75 -0.37 -3.17
N LEU A 216 -14.72 0.89 -3.61
CA LEU A 216 -15.08 1.23 -4.99
C LEU A 216 -14.04 0.66 -5.95
N PHE A 217 -14.47 -0.20 -6.87
CA PHE A 217 -13.55 -0.88 -7.79
C PHE A 217 -12.87 0.11 -8.74
N VAL A 218 -13.59 1.18 -9.10
CA VAL A 218 -13.06 2.29 -9.89
C VAL A 218 -12.10 3.10 -9.01
N ASN A 219 -10.90 3.40 -9.52
CA ASN A 219 -9.84 4.20 -8.88
C ASN A 219 -9.03 3.58 -7.72
N SER A 220 -9.39 2.41 -7.18
CA SER A 220 -8.68 1.84 -6.01
C SER A 220 -7.53 0.88 -6.34
N TYR A 221 -7.46 0.36 -7.57
CA TYR A 221 -6.44 -0.61 -7.99
C TYR A 221 -5.99 -0.36 -9.44
N SER A 222 -4.69 -0.51 -9.68
CA SER A 222 -3.99 -0.20 -10.94
C SER A 222 -4.21 -1.32 -11.96
N GLN A 223 -5.26 -1.17 -12.78
CA GLN A 223 -5.52 -2.02 -13.95
C GLN A 223 -5.80 -3.51 -13.61
N PRO A 224 -6.85 -3.85 -12.83
CA PRO A 224 -7.19 -5.24 -12.56
C PRO A 224 -7.49 -6.04 -13.84
N VAL A 225 -6.85 -7.19 -14.00
CA VAL A 225 -6.98 -8.07 -15.18
C VAL A 225 -7.92 -9.22 -14.88
N LYS A 226 -8.79 -9.58 -15.83
CA LYS A 226 -9.68 -10.75 -15.73
C LYS A 226 -8.85 -12.03 -15.73
N VAL A 227 -9.08 -12.91 -14.75
CA VAL A 227 -8.38 -14.18 -14.61
C VAL A 227 -9.24 -15.35 -15.11
N PHE A 228 -10.41 -15.56 -14.51
CA PHE A 228 -11.34 -16.61 -14.91
C PHE A 228 -12.78 -16.28 -14.49
N LYS A 229 -13.75 -16.95 -15.10
CA LYS A 229 -15.16 -16.86 -14.72
C LYS A 229 -15.51 -17.89 -13.65
N TYR A 230 -16.23 -17.50 -12.59
CA TYR A 230 -16.57 -18.43 -11.49
C TYR A 230 -18.01 -18.94 -11.48
N ASN A 231 -18.92 -18.32 -12.23
CA ASN A 231 -20.32 -18.75 -12.35
C ASN A 231 -20.83 -18.68 -13.81
N GLY A 232 -19.91 -18.69 -14.79
CA GLY A 232 -20.20 -18.56 -16.22
C GLY A 232 -20.42 -17.11 -16.70
N ILE A 233 -20.61 -16.16 -15.79
CA ILE A 233 -20.92 -14.76 -16.10
C ILE A 233 -19.84 -13.84 -15.52
N ASP A 234 -19.67 -13.89 -14.19
CA ASP A 234 -18.80 -13.01 -13.42
C ASP A 234 -17.37 -13.51 -13.37
N TYR A 235 -16.44 -12.56 -13.23
CA TYR A 235 -15.01 -12.79 -13.26
C TYR A 235 -14.37 -12.59 -11.90
N VAL A 236 -13.36 -13.42 -11.63
CA VAL A 236 -12.28 -13.07 -10.70
C VAL A 236 -11.28 -12.20 -11.45
N TYR A 237 -10.86 -11.12 -10.81
CA TYR A 237 -9.82 -10.22 -11.29
C TYR A 237 -8.55 -10.40 -10.45
N LYS A 238 -7.40 -10.02 -11.01
CA LYS A 238 -6.13 -9.92 -10.27
C LYS A 238 -5.51 -8.56 -10.53
N ASP A 239 -5.16 -7.86 -9.47
CA ASP A 239 -4.46 -6.59 -9.57
C ASP A 239 -3.04 -6.78 -10.11
N VAL A 240 -2.58 -5.87 -10.97
CA VAL A 240 -1.28 -6.00 -11.63
C VAL A 240 -0.12 -5.70 -10.69
N ASP A 241 -0.27 -4.74 -9.78
CA ASP A 241 0.84 -4.29 -8.92
C ASP A 241 0.84 -5.02 -7.57
N LYS A 242 -0.30 -5.06 -6.91
CA LYS A 242 -0.54 -5.66 -5.59
C LYS A 242 -0.77 -7.16 -5.66
N LYS A 243 -1.07 -7.72 -6.83
CA LYS A 243 -1.30 -9.16 -7.06
C LYS A 243 -2.44 -9.76 -6.21
N CYS A 244 -3.40 -8.94 -5.80
CA CYS A 244 -4.58 -9.34 -5.02
C CYS A 244 -5.65 -9.93 -5.93
N PHE A 245 -6.36 -10.98 -5.49
CA PHE A 245 -7.55 -11.47 -6.19
C PHE A 245 -8.77 -10.65 -5.77
N LEU A 246 -9.57 -10.21 -6.73
CA LEU A 246 -10.68 -9.29 -6.52
C LEU A 246 -11.94 -9.82 -7.21
N VAL A 247 -13.10 -9.60 -6.59
CA VAL A 247 -14.41 -9.88 -7.21
C VAL A 247 -15.27 -8.64 -7.11
N ARG A 248 -15.88 -8.27 -8.24
CA ARG A 248 -16.75 -7.11 -8.37
C ARG A 248 -18.18 -7.46 -7.95
N ALA A 249 -18.75 -6.67 -7.06
CA ALA A 249 -20.18 -6.72 -6.72
C ALA A 249 -21.01 -5.98 -7.79
N LYS A 250 -22.33 -6.17 -7.77
CA LYS A 250 -23.23 -5.62 -8.80
C LYS A 250 -23.33 -4.09 -8.80
N ASP A 251 -23.05 -3.44 -7.68
CA ASP A 251 -23.04 -1.98 -7.53
C ASP A 251 -21.72 -1.33 -7.96
N GLY A 252 -20.77 -2.11 -8.49
CA GLY A 252 -19.45 -1.64 -8.89
C GLY A 252 -18.44 -1.51 -7.74
N THR A 253 -18.77 -1.92 -6.53
CA THR A 253 -17.77 -2.18 -5.48
C THR A 253 -17.04 -3.49 -5.74
N ALA A 254 -15.98 -3.76 -5.00
CA ALA A 254 -15.28 -5.02 -5.02
C ALA A 254 -14.83 -5.45 -3.62
N ARG A 255 -14.52 -6.73 -3.51
CA ARG A 255 -13.92 -7.35 -2.32
C ARG A 255 -12.67 -8.12 -2.72
N GLU A 256 -11.75 -8.20 -1.76
CA GLU A 256 -10.54 -9.00 -1.91
C GLU A 256 -10.82 -10.47 -1.57
N TYR A 257 -10.00 -11.34 -2.13
CA TYR A 257 -10.06 -12.78 -1.92
C TYR A 257 -8.65 -13.32 -1.67
N ASN A 258 -8.55 -14.24 -0.72
CA ASN A 258 -7.32 -14.97 -0.41
C ASN A 258 -7.38 -16.40 -0.95
N LEU A 259 -6.21 -16.97 -1.21
CA LEU A 259 -6.07 -18.40 -1.52
C LEU A 259 -6.27 -19.24 -0.26
N ASP A 260 -7.14 -20.25 -0.35
CA ASP A 260 -7.26 -21.29 0.67
C ASP A 260 -6.15 -22.33 0.49
N LEU A 261 -5.02 -22.11 1.15
CA LEU A 261 -3.86 -23.00 1.10
C LEU A 261 -3.78 -23.83 2.39
N ASP A 262 -4.06 -25.13 2.26
CA ASP A 262 -4.02 -26.09 3.36
C ASP A 262 -2.65 -26.13 4.06
N PHE A 263 -1.57 -25.97 3.29
CA PHE A 263 -0.21 -25.94 3.81
C PHE A 263 0.19 -24.62 4.46
N LEU A 264 -0.60 -23.53 4.34
CA LEU A 264 -0.39 -22.32 5.14
C LEU A 264 -0.92 -22.47 6.57
N GLY A 265 -1.78 -23.47 6.84
CA GLY A 265 -2.40 -23.65 8.15
C GLY A 265 -3.36 -22.51 8.57
N ILE A 266 -3.79 -21.69 7.61
CA ILE A 266 -4.71 -20.56 7.83
C ILE A 266 -6.14 -21.09 7.88
N VAL A 267 -6.91 -20.65 8.87
CA VAL A 267 -8.38 -20.80 8.92
C VAL A 267 -8.96 -19.41 8.70
N ASN A 268 -9.95 -19.30 7.79
CA ASN A 268 -10.58 -18.12 7.17
C ASN A 268 -10.68 -16.77 7.92
N SER A 269 -10.55 -16.71 9.24
CA SER A 269 -10.81 -15.49 10.04
C SER A 269 -9.56 -14.73 10.50
N ASP A 270 -8.35 -15.14 10.13
CA ASP A 270 -7.10 -14.61 10.71
C ASP A 270 -6.12 -14.13 9.62
N LEU A 271 -6.62 -13.26 8.74
CA LEU A 271 -5.97 -12.79 7.52
C LEU A 271 -4.83 -11.78 7.74
N SER A 272 -4.56 -11.42 9.00
CA SER A 272 -3.33 -10.74 9.42
C SER A 272 -2.10 -11.66 9.37
N LYS A 273 -2.25 -12.98 9.12
CA LYS A 273 -1.14 -13.95 9.14
C LYS A 273 -0.20 -13.92 7.95
N GLY A 274 -0.58 -13.32 6.83
CA GLY A 274 0.39 -12.98 5.77
C GLY A 274 1.44 -11.99 6.23
N SER A 275 1.18 -11.37 7.39
CA SER A 275 2.05 -10.44 8.06
C SER A 275 2.97 -11.04 9.11
N VAL A 276 2.89 -12.35 9.35
CA VAL A 276 3.66 -13.05 10.39
C VAL A 276 4.36 -14.26 9.77
N PRO A 277 5.68 -14.43 9.99
CA PRO A 277 6.38 -15.68 9.68
C PRO A 277 5.57 -16.90 10.10
N THR A 278 5.33 -17.82 9.15
CA THR A 278 4.49 -18.99 9.39
C THR A 278 5.20 -20.27 8.99
N ILE A 279 5.14 -21.30 9.85
CA ILE A 279 5.64 -22.64 9.51
C ILE A 279 4.69 -23.28 8.51
N LEU A 280 5.14 -23.45 7.27
CA LEU A 280 4.36 -24.10 6.22
C LEU A 280 4.29 -25.61 6.46
N ASN A 281 3.10 -26.18 6.40
CA ASN A 281 2.84 -27.61 6.63
C ASN A 281 3.11 -28.45 5.37
N PHE A 282 4.38 -28.74 5.11
CA PHE A 282 4.82 -29.68 4.09
C PHE A 282 5.89 -30.65 4.62
N THR A 283 6.08 -31.76 3.91
CA THR A 283 7.10 -32.77 4.20
C THR A 283 8.20 -32.71 3.15
N LEU A 284 9.45 -32.67 3.60
CA LEU A 284 10.64 -32.69 2.75
C LEU A 284 10.81 -34.07 2.08
N LEU A 285 11.60 -34.12 1.00
CA LEU A 285 11.86 -35.37 0.27
C LEU A 285 12.53 -36.47 1.11
N ASN A 286 13.21 -36.10 2.20
CA ASN A 286 13.82 -37.04 3.15
C ASN A 286 12.82 -37.62 4.17
N GLY A 287 11.57 -37.15 4.18
CA GLY A 287 10.50 -37.56 5.10
C GLY A 287 10.33 -36.69 6.33
N ASP A 288 11.21 -35.71 6.55
CA ASP A 288 11.10 -34.78 7.68
C ASP A 288 10.03 -33.71 7.42
N LYS A 289 9.42 -33.20 8.50
CA LYS A 289 8.51 -32.05 8.39
C LYS A 289 9.30 -30.76 8.29
N ASN A 290 8.78 -29.79 7.52
CA ASN A 290 9.30 -28.43 7.56
C ASN A 290 9.15 -27.85 8.97
N THR A 291 10.22 -27.23 9.47
CA THR A 291 10.25 -26.48 10.72
C THR A 291 10.53 -25.01 10.52
N GLU A 292 10.90 -24.61 9.30
CA GLU A 292 11.26 -23.23 8.98
C GLU A 292 10.01 -22.38 8.76
N GLU A 293 10.12 -21.10 9.13
CA GLU A 293 9.07 -20.11 8.95
C GLU A 293 9.27 -19.36 7.63
N TYR A 294 8.17 -19.10 6.93
CA TYR A 294 8.19 -18.37 5.67
C TYR A 294 7.12 -17.28 5.64
N MET A 295 7.37 -16.26 4.81
CA MET A 295 6.41 -15.23 4.44
C MET A 295 6.03 -15.36 2.98
N TYR A 296 4.75 -15.12 2.66
CA TYR A 296 4.22 -15.15 1.29
C TYR A 296 3.85 -13.77 0.74
N ARG A 297 4.23 -12.71 1.47
CA ARG A 297 4.10 -11.31 1.07
C ARG A 297 5.47 -10.65 1.07
N THR A 298 5.65 -9.70 0.16
CA THR A 298 6.87 -8.91 0.05
C THR A 298 6.78 -7.72 0.98
N THR A 299 7.76 -7.58 1.87
CA THR A 299 7.92 -6.39 2.71
C THR A 299 8.66 -5.33 1.89
N GLY A 300 8.17 -4.09 1.94
CA GLY A 300 8.83 -2.97 1.28
C GLY A 300 9.42 -2.03 2.28
N GLY A 301 10.65 -2.19 2.75
CA GLY A 301 11.14 -1.24 3.74
C GLY A 301 10.31 -1.28 5.04
N CYS A 302 10.17 -0.14 5.73
CA CYS A 302 9.29 -0.04 6.90
C CYS A 302 7.79 -0.24 6.53
N ARG A 303 7.44 -0.42 5.23
CA ARG A 303 6.12 -0.16 4.60
C ARG A 303 5.03 -1.20 4.79
N GLY A 304 5.27 -2.15 5.68
CA GLY A 304 4.52 -3.40 5.64
C GLY A 304 4.56 -3.98 4.23
N TYR A 305 3.44 -4.57 3.82
CA TYR A 305 3.39 -5.42 2.64
C TYR A 305 3.08 -4.63 1.37
N ILE A 306 3.91 -4.82 0.35
CA ILE A 306 3.73 -4.17 -0.97
C ILE A 306 2.60 -4.86 -1.75
N ASN A 307 2.36 -6.14 -1.50
CA ASN A 307 1.45 -7.01 -2.26
C ASN A 307 0.62 -7.94 -1.33
N CYS A 308 -0.50 -8.47 -1.85
CA CYS A 308 -1.28 -9.50 -1.17
C CYS A 308 -0.59 -10.86 -1.18
N PHE A 309 0.15 -11.13 -2.27
CA PHE A 309 0.88 -12.36 -2.53
C PHE A 309 2.16 -12.05 -3.32
N ASN A 310 3.28 -12.69 -2.95
CA ASN A 310 4.57 -12.57 -3.62
C ASN A 310 4.63 -13.43 -4.90
N TYR A 311 3.77 -13.11 -5.86
CA TYR A 311 3.85 -13.69 -7.21
C TYR A 311 5.04 -13.13 -7.96
N VAL A 312 5.84 -14.02 -8.53
CA VAL A 312 7.06 -13.68 -9.25
C VAL A 312 6.90 -13.95 -10.75
N ASP A 313 7.50 -13.10 -11.56
CA ASP A 313 7.51 -13.16 -13.02
C ASP A 313 8.89 -13.50 -13.60
N TYR A 314 9.94 -13.54 -12.77
CA TYR A 314 11.29 -13.94 -13.16
C TYR A 314 11.50 -15.47 -13.27
N ILE A 315 10.46 -16.26 -13.01
CA ILE A 315 10.47 -17.71 -13.21
C ILE A 315 9.63 -18.02 -14.44
N ASP A 316 10.30 -18.32 -15.55
CA ASP A 316 9.64 -18.61 -16.82
C ASP A 316 9.32 -20.10 -17.01
N ASP A 317 10.16 -20.99 -16.45
CA ASP A 317 10.06 -22.43 -16.67
C ASP A 317 10.35 -23.25 -15.42
N ILE A 318 9.57 -24.31 -15.21
CA ILE A 318 9.66 -25.16 -14.02
C ILE A 318 11.00 -25.90 -13.89
N SER A 319 11.77 -26.07 -14.97
CA SER A 319 13.11 -26.67 -14.92
C SER A 319 14.13 -25.81 -14.17
N SER A 320 13.86 -24.51 -14.02
CA SER A 320 14.63 -23.61 -13.16
C SER A 320 14.43 -23.89 -11.67
N LEU A 321 13.46 -24.74 -11.33
CA LEU A 321 13.09 -25.12 -9.98
C LEU A 321 13.43 -26.60 -9.70
N LYS A 322 13.74 -26.91 -8.44
CA LYS A 322 13.89 -28.28 -7.94
C LYS A 322 12.88 -28.55 -6.83
N LYS A 323 12.18 -29.69 -6.90
CA LYS A 323 11.24 -30.12 -5.86
C LYS A 323 12.02 -30.40 -4.57
N ILE A 324 11.58 -29.85 -3.45
CA ILE A 324 12.17 -30.06 -2.11
C ILE A 324 11.24 -30.81 -1.16
N GLY A 325 9.93 -30.84 -1.46
CA GLY A 325 8.95 -31.48 -0.62
C GLY A 325 7.55 -31.44 -1.21
N GLN A 326 6.57 -31.80 -0.40
CA GLN A 326 5.15 -31.73 -0.75
C GLN A 326 4.25 -31.57 0.47
N ALA A 327 3.13 -30.86 0.28
CA ALA A 327 2.05 -30.73 1.26
C ALA A 327 1.24 -32.02 1.41
N SER A 328 0.32 -32.07 2.38
CA SER A 328 -0.52 -33.24 2.67
C SER A 328 -1.42 -33.66 1.51
N ASN A 329 -1.89 -32.71 0.70
CA ASN A 329 -2.67 -32.94 -0.51
C ASN A 329 -1.82 -33.39 -1.72
N GLY A 330 -0.50 -33.55 -1.56
CA GLY A 330 0.41 -33.95 -2.63
C GLY A 330 1.01 -32.79 -3.43
N THR A 331 0.61 -31.55 -3.14
CA THR A 331 1.13 -30.36 -3.80
C THR A 331 2.62 -30.22 -3.60
N ALA A 332 3.36 -30.08 -4.68
CA ALA A 332 4.82 -29.97 -4.64
C ALA A 332 5.26 -28.57 -4.19
N ILE A 333 6.31 -28.56 -3.36
CA ILE A 333 7.03 -27.35 -2.95
C ILE A 333 8.42 -27.40 -3.57
N TYR A 334 8.85 -26.28 -4.12
CA TYR A 334 10.08 -26.15 -4.88
C TYR A 334 11.03 -25.14 -4.26
N THR A 335 12.30 -25.17 -4.67
CA THR A 335 13.25 -24.06 -4.51
C THR A 335 14.00 -23.87 -5.83
N LEU A 336 14.91 -22.90 -5.91
CA LEU A 336 15.72 -22.67 -7.11
C LEU A 336 16.68 -23.82 -7.39
N ALA A 337 16.62 -24.35 -8.61
CA ALA A 337 17.66 -25.21 -9.18
C ALA A 337 18.76 -24.37 -9.84
N ASP A 338 18.37 -23.34 -10.59
CA ASP A 338 19.28 -22.34 -11.15
C ASP A 338 19.44 -21.16 -10.17
N ILE A 339 20.60 -21.10 -9.51
CA ILE A 339 20.92 -20.06 -8.53
C ILE A 339 21.34 -18.73 -9.16
N THR A 340 21.42 -18.67 -10.50
CA THR A 340 21.85 -17.48 -11.25
C THR A 340 20.70 -16.61 -11.74
N ILE A 341 19.44 -17.03 -11.50
CA ILE A 341 18.23 -16.29 -11.89
C ILE A 341 18.21 -14.90 -11.25
N LYS A 342 17.81 -13.93 -12.05
CA LYS A 342 17.70 -12.52 -11.69
C LYS A 342 16.24 -12.10 -11.72
N ASP A 343 15.85 -11.21 -10.81
CA ASP A 343 14.46 -10.72 -10.71
C ASP A 343 14.09 -9.69 -11.79
N SER A 344 15.07 -9.12 -12.48
CA SER A 344 14.84 -8.04 -13.43
C SER A 344 15.93 -7.95 -14.49
N ASN A 345 15.55 -7.42 -15.65
CA ASN A 345 16.45 -7.14 -16.76
C ASN A 345 17.45 -6.04 -16.36
N GLY A 346 18.71 -6.42 -16.14
CA GLY A 346 19.78 -5.51 -15.75
C GLY A 346 20.25 -5.63 -14.30
N ALA A 347 19.60 -6.47 -13.48
CA ALA A 347 20.07 -6.77 -12.13
C ALA A 347 21.53 -7.26 -12.17
N LYS A 348 22.36 -6.77 -11.25
CA LYS A 348 23.77 -7.18 -11.17
C LYS A 348 23.92 -8.55 -10.55
N MET A 349 23.11 -8.83 -9.53
CA MET A 349 23.13 -10.02 -8.69
C MET A 349 21.92 -10.92 -8.99
N SER A 350 22.05 -12.22 -8.76
CA SER A 350 20.92 -13.15 -8.75
C SER A 350 20.02 -12.90 -7.54
N VAL A 351 18.80 -13.45 -7.56
CA VAL A 351 17.86 -13.35 -6.43
C VAL A 351 18.51 -13.83 -5.13
N LEU A 352 19.19 -14.98 -5.17
CA LEU A 352 19.86 -15.54 -4.00
C LEU A 352 21.08 -14.73 -3.57
N GLU A 353 21.84 -14.20 -4.53
CA GLU A 353 22.97 -13.31 -4.22
C GLU A 353 22.49 -12.05 -3.51
N SER A 354 21.46 -11.39 -4.01
CA SER A 354 20.85 -10.20 -3.39
C SER A 354 20.34 -10.49 -1.99
N MET A 355 19.63 -11.61 -1.80
CA MET A 355 19.15 -12.02 -0.47
C MET A 355 20.31 -12.29 0.50
N TYR A 356 21.37 -12.95 0.05
CA TYR A 356 22.55 -13.24 0.88
C TYR A 356 23.33 -11.97 1.26
N ASP A 357 23.43 -11.02 0.33
CA ASP A 357 24.07 -9.73 0.56
C ASP A 357 23.34 -8.92 1.64
N LEU A 358 22.01 -8.91 1.59
CA LEU A 358 21.15 -8.22 2.55
C LEU A 358 20.94 -9.00 3.87
N TYR A 359 21.15 -10.32 3.87
CA TYR A 359 21.01 -11.14 5.07
C TYR A 359 21.95 -10.66 6.18
N TYR A 360 21.40 -10.34 7.35
CA TYR A 360 22.17 -10.00 8.55
C TYR A 360 22.03 -11.11 9.60
N PRO A 361 23.14 -11.75 10.02
CA PRO A 361 23.10 -12.89 10.95
C PRO A 361 22.81 -12.48 12.40
N GLY A 362 22.60 -11.19 12.66
CA GLY A 362 22.38 -10.64 13.98
C GLY A 362 23.68 -10.31 14.71
N TYR A 363 23.55 -10.03 16.00
CA TYR A 363 24.63 -9.55 16.86
C TYR A 363 24.94 -10.55 17.97
N ASP A 364 26.19 -10.61 18.39
CA ASP A 364 26.61 -11.36 19.58
C ASP A 364 26.59 -10.44 20.79
N SER A 365 25.70 -10.74 21.75
CA SER A 365 25.51 -9.94 22.96
C SER A 365 26.68 -10.00 23.94
N GLU A 366 27.53 -11.03 23.86
CA GLU A 366 28.68 -11.18 24.75
C GLU A 366 29.91 -10.41 24.22
N THR A 367 30.13 -10.44 22.91
CA THR A 367 31.28 -9.78 22.28
C THR A 367 31.00 -8.38 21.79
N ASN A 368 29.72 -7.99 21.69
CA ASN A 368 29.29 -6.72 21.13
C ASN A 368 29.83 -6.53 19.69
N GLU A 369 29.70 -7.58 18.86
CA GLU A 369 30.12 -7.58 17.45
C GLU A 369 29.06 -8.30 16.57
N PRO A 370 28.93 -7.95 15.28
CA PRO A 370 28.08 -8.69 14.35
C PRO A 370 28.53 -10.15 14.25
N LYS A 371 27.55 -11.06 14.18
CA LYS A 371 27.84 -12.47 13.91
C LYS A 371 28.44 -12.60 12.50
N GLU A 372 29.33 -13.56 12.33
CA GLU A 372 29.84 -13.87 11.00
C GLU A 372 28.73 -14.48 10.15
N LYS A 373 28.60 -14.03 8.89
CA LYS A 373 27.66 -14.64 7.94
C LYS A 373 28.06 -16.10 7.70
N MET A 374 27.08 -16.98 7.59
CA MET A 374 27.30 -18.36 7.14
C MET A 374 27.87 -18.38 5.72
N ALA A 375 28.49 -19.48 5.31
CA ALA A 375 28.95 -19.62 3.93
C ALA A 375 27.76 -19.58 2.97
N SER A 376 27.94 -18.96 1.80
CA SER A 376 26.87 -18.83 0.78
C SER A 376 26.30 -20.18 0.34
N ALA A 377 27.12 -21.23 0.29
CA ALA A 377 26.67 -22.57 -0.02
C ALA A 377 25.72 -23.14 1.04
N ASP A 378 25.97 -22.86 2.32
CA ASP A 378 25.09 -23.28 3.42
C ASP A 378 23.78 -22.49 3.40
N PHE A 379 23.86 -21.17 3.15
CA PHE A 379 22.70 -20.31 2.95
C PHE A 379 21.76 -20.84 1.86
N VAL A 380 22.30 -21.22 0.68
CA VAL A 380 21.48 -21.79 -0.40
C VAL A 380 20.84 -23.13 -0.01
N ASN A 381 21.54 -23.95 0.79
CA ASN A 381 21.03 -25.24 1.25
C ASN A 381 19.89 -25.12 2.29
N GLU A 382 19.79 -23.99 2.99
CA GLU A 382 18.70 -23.70 3.93
C GLU A 382 17.38 -23.28 3.23
N ASN A 383 17.34 -23.26 1.89
CA ASN A 383 16.18 -22.88 1.08
C ASN A 383 15.63 -21.49 1.47
N PRO A 384 16.41 -20.41 1.24
CA PRO A 384 16.04 -19.07 1.68
C PRO A 384 14.80 -18.53 0.97
N ILE A 385 14.46 -19.11 -0.18
CA ILE A 385 13.23 -18.89 -0.92
C ILE A 385 12.71 -20.22 -1.47
N ILE A 386 11.40 -20.43 -1.34
CA ILE A 386 10.70 -21.61 -1.87
C ILE A 386 9.50 -21.16 -2.70
N PHE A 387 8.97 -22.06 -3.53
CA PHE A 387 7.92 -21.74 -4.49
C PHE A 387 6.82 -22.78 -4.47
N TRP A 388 5.61 -22.30 -4.69
CA TRP A 388 4.45 -23.09 -5.08
C TRP A 388 3.98 -22.63 -6.46
N VAL A 389 3.58 -23.57 -7.30
CA VAL A 389 2.94 -23.29 -8.58
C VAL A 389 1.43 -23.35 -8.36
N ASP A 390 0.77 -22.21 -8.54
CA ASP A 390 -0.67 -22.13 -8.37
C ASP A 390 -1.40 -22.87 -9.52
N PRO A 391 -2.72 -23.14 -9.40
CA PRO A 391 -3.46 -23.82 -10.46
C PRO A 391 -3.61 -23.01 -11.76
N LEU A 392 -3.27 -21.73 -11.73
CA LEU A 392 -3.25 -20.83 -12.88
C LEU A 392 -1.88 -20.84 -13.58
N GLY A 393 -0.93 -21.65 -13.10
CA GLY A 393 0.42 -21.78 -13.65
C GLY A 393 1.37 -20.67 -13.21
N GLN A 394 1.01 -19.87 -12.21
CA GLN A 394 1.83 -18.78 -11.70
C GLN A 394 2.68 -19.23 -10.51
N TYR A 395 3.83 -18.59 -10.33
CA TYR A 395 4.76 -18.92 -9.26
C TYR A 395 4.55 -18.00 -8.07
N LEU A 396 4.13 -18.57 -6.94
CA LEU A 396 4.05 -17.89 -5.66
C LEU A 396 5.33 -18.19 -4.87
N ALA A 397 6.10 -17.16 -4.57
CA ALA A 397 7.31 -17.27 -3.77
C ALA A 397 7.02 -17.10 -2.28
N PHE A 398 7.73 -17.88 -1.47
CA PHE A 398 7.74 -17.78 -0.02
C PHE A 398 9.18 -17.54 0.44
N THR A 399 9.40 -16.44 1.13
CA THR A 399 10.72 -16.04 1.63
C THR A 399 10.90 -16.58 3.04
N ASN A 400 11.98 -17.31 3.31
CA ASN A 400 12.28 -17.80 4.64
C ASN A 400 12.53 -16.61 5.57
N ALA A 401 11.84 -16.60 6.71
CA ALA A 401 11.80 -15.46 7.60
C ALA A 401 13.16 -15.08 8.20
N LYS A 402 14.06 -16.06 8.35
CA LYS A 402 15.44 -15.86 8.80
C LYS A 402 16.27 -14.98 7.86
N TYR A 403 15.88 -14.91 6.58
CA TYR A 403 16.66 -14.29 5.50
C TYR A 403 15.96 -13.13 4.82
N ILE A 404 14.82 -12.68 5.36
CA ILE A 404 14.24 -11.41 4.93
C ILE A 404 15.25 -10.32 5.23
N ALA A 405 15.49 -9.45 4.25
CA ALA A 405 16.33 -8.26 4.45
C ALA A 405 15.78 -7.49 5.65
N ALA A 406 16.59 -7.36 6.70
CA ALA A 406 16.26 -6.45 7.77
C ALA A 406 16.19 -5.05 7.17
N VAL A 407 15.01 -4.44 7.14
CA VAL A 407 14.92 -3.02 6.85
C VAL A 407 15.26 -2.34 8.16
N GLU A 408 16.50 -1.90 8.25
CA GLU A 408 16.91 -0.99 9.30
C GLU A 408 16.12 0.32 9.10
N CYS A 409 15.08 0.54 9.93
CA CYS A 409 14.50 1.86 10.08
C CYS A 409 15.53 2.64 10.90
N GLY A 410 16.45 3.28 10.18
CA GLY A 410 17.73 3.77 10.67
C GLY A 410 17.63 4.90 11.69
N LYS A 411 18.49 4.79 12.71
CA LYS A 411 18.92 5.78 13.70
C LYS A 411 17.90 6.86 14.07
N PRO A 412 16.77 6.55 14.74
CA PRO A 412 16.15 7.54 15.61
C PRO A 412 17.08 7.92 16.77
N VAL A 413 17.43 9.19 16.85
CA VAL A 413 18.05 9.79 18.04
C VAL A 413 17.11 10.77 18.69
N ILE A 414 17.03 10.75 20.01
CA ILE A 414 16.15 11.59 20.82
C ILE A 414 17.02 12.54 21.66
N TYR A 415 16.83 13.85 21.45
CA TYR A 415 17.38 14.92 22.27
C TYR A 415 16.30 15.47 23.19
N LEU A 416 16.70 15.85 24.41
CA LEU A 416 15.81 16.41 25.42
C LEU A 416 16.39 17.74 25.90
N TYR A 417 15.62 18.82 25.78
CA TYR A 417 16.03 20.18 26.14
C TYR A 417 15.06 20.80 27.16
N PRO A 418 15.09 20.36 28.43
CA PRO A 418 14.27 20.98 29.48
C PRO A 418 14.78 22.40 29.82
N GLU A 419 13.94 23.23 30.44
CA GLU A 419 14.33 24.59 30.84
C GLU A 419 15.28 24.62 32.06
N GLU A 420 15.20 23.60 32.90
CA GLU A 420 16.07 23.35 34.05
C GLU A 420 16.47 21.87 34.10
N GLU A 421 17.48 21.52 34.89
CA GLU A 421 17.90 20.13 35.07
C GLU A 421 16.72 19.28 35.58
N THR A 422 16.33 18.25 34.81
CA THR A 422 15.05 17.56 35.00
C THR A 422 15.22 16.04 34.86
N ASP A 423 14.65 15.29 35.81
CA ASP A 423 14.48 13.83 35.69
C ASP A 423 13.41 13.50 34.67
N ILE A 424 13.77 12.74 33.63
CA ILE A 424 12.91 12.39 32.51
C ILE A 424 12.91 10.88 32.29
N SER A 425 11.72 10.31 32.17
CA SER A 425 11.48 8.95 31.69
C SER A 425 11.10 8.99 30.21
N VAL A 426 11.75 8.17 29.39
CA VAL A 426 11.48 8.05 27.95
C VAL A 426 11.21 6.60 27.61
N LYS A 427 10.08 6.35 26.93
CA LYS A 427 9.73 5.04 26.40
C LYS A 427 9.41 5.14 24.91
N VAL A 428 9.96 4.22 24.15
CA VAL A 428 9.67 4.00 22.74
C VAL A 428 9.17 2.57 22.56
N SER A 429 8.16 2.37 21.72
CA SER A 429 7.61 1.04 21.45
C SER A 429 7.51 0.76 19.95
N PRO A 430 8.63 0.62 19.21
CA PRO A 430 8.55 0.34 17.77
C PRO A 430 7.78 -0.96 17.52
N ASN A 431 6.84 -0.92 16.58
CA ASN A 431 5.91 -2.03 16.36
C ASN A 431 6.58 -3.34 15.90
N GLY A 432 7.78 -3.27 15.32
CA GLY A 432 8.62 -4.42 14.99
C GLY A 432 9.77 -4.71 15.96
N GLY A 433 9.82 -4.02 17.09
CA GLY A 433 10.85 -4.20 18.11
C GLY A 433 12.18 -3.51 17.79
N PHE A 434 13.10 -3.56 18.75
CA PHE A 434 14.42 -2.92 18.64
C PHE A 434 15.45 -3.83 18.00
N THR A 435 16.30 -3.26 17.14
CA THR A 435 17.52 -3.90 16.63
C THR A 435 18.76 -3.41 17.39
N LYS A 436 18.75 -2.15 17.82
CA LYS A 436 19.82 -1.55 18.63
C LYS A 436 19.24 -0.47 19.54
N VAL A 437 19.81 -0.34 20.72
CA VAL A 437 19.48 0.72 21.69
C VAL A 437 20.74 1.16 22.40
N GLU A 438 20.87 2.45 22.65
CA GLU A 438 21.94 3.02 23.45
C GLU A 438 21.41 4.27 24.17
N PRO A 439 21.38 4.32 25.51
CA PRO A 439 21.79 3.28 26.47
C PRO A 439 20.92 2.01 26.42
N GLU A 440 21.26 0.98 27.19
CA GLU A 440 20.43 -0.23 27.29
C GLU A 440 19.01 0.11 27.79
N TYR A 441 17.97 -0.30 27.04
CA TYR A 441 16.61 0.22 27.18
C TYR A 441 15.90 -0.15 28.48
N ASN A 442 16.07 -1.36 29.05
CA ASN A 442 15.55 -1.74 30.37
C ASN A 442 14.10 -1.30 30.71
N GLU A 443 13.15 -1.51 29.79
CA GLU A 443 11.73 -1.06 29.89
C GLU A 443 11.48 0.46 29.79
N GLY A 444 12.51 1.24 29.42
CA GLY A 444 12.50 2.68 29.27
C GLY A 444 13.78 3.32 29.81
N TRP A 445 14.21 4.42 29.21
CA TRP A 445 15.33 5.19 29.74
C TRP A 445 14.86 6.12 30.85
N ASN A 446 15.63 6.17 31.93
CA ASN A 446 15.45 7.16 32.99
C ASN A 446 16.74 7.96 33.07
N VAL A 447 16.65 9.25 32.73
CA VAL A 447 17.80 10.13 32.59
C VAL A 447 17.58 11.45 33.34
N LEU A 448 18.68 12.06 33.74
CA LEU A 448 18.72 13.46 34.15
C LEU A 448 19.20 14.27 32.94
N ALA A 449 18.33 15.11 32.38
CA ALA A 449 18.67 15.96 31.24
C ALA A 449 18.92 17.40 31.68
N ASN A 450 19.91 18.05 31.09
CA ASN A 450 20.16 19.48 31.28
C ASN A 450 19.66 20.31 30.09
N PRO A 451 19.55 21.64 30.23
CA PRO A 451 19.10 22.50 29.13
C PRO A 451 20.03 22.55 27.91
N GLN A 452 21.24 21.97 28.00
CA GLN A 452 22.18 21.86 26.89
C GLN A 452 22.01 20.55 26.09
N GLY A 453 21.15 19.62 26.56
CA GLY A 453 20.87 18.35 25.90
C GLY A 453 21.74 17.18 26.37
N GLU A 454 22.60 17.36 27.37
CA GLU A 454 23.37 16.24 27.94
C GLU A 454 22.48 15.40 28.86
N LEU A 455 22.57 14.08 28.72
CA LEU A 455 21.72 13.11 29.41
C LEU A 455 22.58 12.23 30.31
N TYR A 456 22.42 12.34 31.62
CA TYR A 456 23.00 11.38 32.56
C TYR A 456 22.04 10.20 32.74
N ASN A 457 22.45 9.01 32.32
CA ASN A 457 21.64 7.80 32.42
C ASN A 457 21.85 7.09 33.77
N TYR A 458 20.75 6.88 34.51
CA TYR A 458 20.82 6.31 35.85
C TYR A 458 21.24 4.83 35.88
N ALA A 459 20.90 4.08 34.84
CA ALA A 459 21.13 2.63 34.80
C ALA A 459 22.62 2.27 34.76
N ASP A 460 23.42 3.01 33.98
CA ASP A 460 24.84 2.74 33.79
C ASP A 460 25.78 3.87 34.24
N GLN A 461 25.22 4.97 34.75
CA GLN A 461 25.95 6.12 35.31
C GLN A 461 26.85 6.82 34.30
N LYS A 462 26.47 6.84 33.02
CA LYS A 462 27.20 7.53 31.94
C LYS A 462 26.42 8.72 31.40
N ILE A 463 27.15 9.62 30.73
CA ILE A 463 26.60 10.78 30.05
C ILE A 463 26.51 10.47 28.55
N TYR A 464 25.35 10.77 27.97
CA TYR A 464 25.03 10.58 26.57
C TYR A 464 24.60 11.92 25.95
N PRO A 465 24.96 12.19 24.68
CA PRO A 465 24.50 13.38 23.96
C PRO A 465 23.05 13.27 23.47
N TYR A 466 22.51 12.04 23.40
CA TYR A 466 21.15 11.72 22.98
C TYR A 466 20.82 10.28 23.40
N LEU A 467 19.54 9.93 23.40
CA LEU A 467 19.10 8.52 23.43
C LEU A 467 19.04 8.02 22.00
N PHE A 468 19.43 6.78 21.77
CA PHE A 468 19.48 6.19 20.45
C PHE A 468 18.71 4.88 20.45
N TRP A 469 17.90 4.70 19.42
CA TRP A 469 17.35 3.40 19.09
C TRP A 469 17.36 3.18 17.58
N GLU A 470 17.30 1.91 17.22
CA GLU A 470 16.99 1.41 15.88
C GLU A 470 15.96 0.30 16.06
N GLY A 471 15.05 0.18 15.12
CA GLY A 471 14.00 -0.81 15.19
C GLY A 471 13.48 -1.22 13.82
N ILE A 472 12.61 -2.22 13.85
CA ILE A 472 11.89 -2.68 12.67
C ILE A 472 10.52 -2.00 12.67
N GLY A 473 10.13 -1.45 11.53
CA GLY A 473 8.80 -0.87 11.32
C GLY A 473 7.94 -1.77 10.43
N PHE A 474 6.70 -2.04 10.84
CA PHE A 474 5.65 -2.67 10.02
C PHE A 474 4.62 -1.63 9.54
N ASP A 475 3.98 -1.84 8.38
CA ASP A 475 2.82 -1.08 7.84
C ASP A 475 3.00 0.42 7.51
N TYR A 476 4.22 0.90 7.25
CA TYR A 476 4.44 2.27 6.72
C TYR A 476 3.95 2.42 5.24
N ARG A 477 3.73 3.62 4.71
CA ARG A 477 3.43 3.82 3.27
C ARG A 477 4.19 5.06 2.79
N LEU A 478 4.48 5.18 1.50
CA LEU A 478 5.37 6.26 0.94
C LEU A 478 4.31 7.28 0.71
N PRO A 479 4.46 8.46 1.32
CA PRO A 479 3.82 9.61 0.76
C PRO A 479 4.08 9.61 -0.76
N GLU A 480 3.00 9.67 -1.54
CA GLU A 480 3.07 9.83 -3.00
C GLU A 480 3.60 11.23 -3.38
N GLN A 481 3.67 12.11 -2.37
CA GLN A 481 4.19 13.47 -2.44
C GLN A 481 5.59 13.53 -1.83
N GLY A 482 6.44 14.41 -2.34
CA GLY A 482 7.80 14.55 -1.84
C GLY A 482 8.58 15.59 -2.64
N PHE A 483 9.88 15.41 -2.70
CA PHE A 483 10.81 16.29 -3.38
C PHE A 483 11.75 15.45 -4.22
N VAL A 484 12.14 15.94 -5.39
CA VAL A 484 13.23 15.34 -6.18
C VAL A 484 14.36 16.35 -6.30
N ALA A 485 15.53 15.96 -5.84
CA ALA A 485 16.75 16.78 -5.85
C ALA A 485 17.88 16.04 -6.57
N ALA A 486 18.71 16.80 -7.30
CA ALA A 486 19.94 16.25 -7.87
C ALA A 486 20.95 15.96 -6.76
N GLN A 487 21.76 14.92 -6.91
CA GLN A 487 22.75 14.50 -5.92
C GLN A 487 23.63 15.64 -5.38
N LYS A 488 24.08 16.54 -6.26
CA LYS A 488 24.91 17.70 -5.90
C LYS A 488 24.21 18.75 -5.02
N ASP A 489 22.87 18.73 -4.99
CA ASP A 489 22.05 19.73 -4.31
C ASP A 489 21.45 19.19 -3.00
N ILE A 490 21.67 17.90 -2.68
CA ILE A 490 21.07 17.19 -1.53
C ILE A 490 21.47 17.82 -0.20
N GLU A 491 22.74 18.16 0.00
CA GLU A 491 23.21 18.77 1.25
C GLU A 491 22.45 20.07 1.55
N ASN A 492 22.41 20.97 0.58
CA ASN A 492 21.68 22.23 0.72
C ASN A 492 20.17 22.01 0.87
N PHE A 493 19.60 21.03 0.17
CA PHE A 493 18.20 20.64 0.35
C PHE A 493 17.93 20.23 1.80
N LEU A 494 18.73 19.33 2.37
CA LEU A 494 18.59 18.84 3.74
C LEU A 494 18.73 19.97 4.76
N VAL A 495 19.76 20.82 4.64
CA VAL A 495 19.93 21.99 5.53
C VAL A 495 18.67 22.85 5.56
N ASN A 496 18.10 23.16 4.39
CA ASN A 496 16.92 24.01 4.29
C ASN A 496 15.68 23.34 4.88
N LYS A 497 15.41 22.06 4.54
CA LYS A 497 14.20 21.35 5.00
C LYS A 497 14.27 21.01 6.48
N LEU A 498 15.39 20.52 6.99
CA LEU A 498 15.56 20.18 8.41
C LEU A 498 15.49 21.43 9.31
N SER A 499 16.10 22.54 8.89
CA SER A 499 15.96 23.82 9.61
C SER A 499 14.51 24.32 9.63
N TYR A 500 13.78 24.15 8.52
CA TYR A 500 12.36 24.50 8.45
C TYR A 500 11.49 23.64 9.36
N LEU A 501 11.82 22.35 9.49
CA LEU A 501 11.18 21.41 10.41
C LEU A 501 11.57 21.61 11.88
N GLY A 502 12.42 22.60 12.19
CA GLY A 502 12.73 23.00 13.57
C GLY A 502 13.99 22.36 14.16
N LEU A 503 14.82 21.68 13.37
CA LEU A 503 16.14 21.22 13.82
C LEU A 503 17.13 22.39 13.89
N ILE A 504 17.98 22.38 14.90
CA ILE A 504 19.10 23.32 15.02
C ILE A 504 20.36 22.77 14.37
N LYS A 505 21.38 23.63 14.22
CA LYS A 505 22.61 23.29 13.50
C LYS A 505 23.29 22.01 13.94
N SER A 506 23.47 21.80 15.24
CA SER A 506 24.09 20.58 15.74
C SER A 506 23.34 19.32 15.34
N GLU A 507 22.01 19.36 15.38
CA GLU A 507 21.16 18.19 15.09
C GLU A 507 21.07 17.91 13.58
N TYR A 508 20.87 18.94 12.75
CA TYR A 508 20.83 18.71 11.31
C TYR A 508 22.21 18.41 10.73
N ASP A 509 23.30 18.93 11.31
CA ASP A 509 24.66 18.53 10.92
C ASP A 509 24.85 17.03 11.20
N GLU A 510 24.47 16.54 12.39
CA GLU A 510 24.55 15.12 12.72
C GLU A 510 23.65 14.24 11.83
N PHE A 511 22.45 14.72 11.51
CA PHE A 511 21.54 14.08 10.56
C PHE A 511 22.21 13.94 9.18
N ILE A 512 22.77 15.03 8.66
CA ILE A 512 23.41 15.10 7.35
C ILE A 512 24.68 14.24 7.33
N ASP A 513 25.51 14.28 8.37
CA ASP A 513 26.71 13.47 8.50
C ASP A 513 26.39 11.97 8.41
N PHE A 514 25.24 11.54 8.93
CA PHE A 514 24.79 10.16 8.84
C PHE A 514 24.18 9.82 7.45
N TRP A 515 23.25 10.64 6.94
CA TRP A 515 22.46 10.28 5.77
C TRP A 515 23.08 10.69 4.42
N LEU A 516 23.74 11.85 4.34
CA LEU A 516 24.30 12.35 3.09
C LEU A 516 25.30 11.39 2.42
N PRO A 517 26.21 10.69 3.14
CA PRO A 517 27.12 9.71 2.51
C PRO A 517 26.41 8.56 1.80
N ARG A 518 25.16 8.25 2.16
CA ARG A 518 24.34 7.20 1.54
C ARG A 518 23.58 7.71 0.30
N MET A 519 23.57 9.02 0.08
CA MET A 519 22.90 9.68 -1.05
C MET A 519 23.89 10.14 -2.12
N GLN A 520 24.86 9.27 -2.47
CA GLN A 520 25.97 9.62 -3.38
C GLN A 520 26.02 8.82 -4.69
N GLU A 521 25.33 7.68 -4.76
CA GLU A 521 25.46 6.74 -5.88
C GLU A 521 24.60 7.10 -7.11
N GLN A 522 23.46 7.75 -6.89
CA GLN A 522 22.46 8.00 -7.92
C GLN A 522 22.43 9.48 -8.33
N PRO A 523 22.09 9.81 -9.58
CA PRO A 523 22.11 11.19 -10.07
C PRO A 523 21.02 12.08 -9.45
N PHE A 524 19.90 11.47 -9.06
CA PHE A 524 18.77 12.13 -8.39
C PHE A 524 18.30 11.29 -7.20
N TYR A 525 17.63 11.96 -6.26
CA TYR A 525 16.99 11.31 -5.12
C TYR A 525 15.58 11.85 -4.95
N PHE A 526 14.62 10.95 -4.79
CA PHE A 526 13.31 11.28 -4.23
C PHE A 526 13.41 11.26 -2.71
N ILE A 527 12.89 12.29 -2.06
CA ILE A 527 12.93 12.48 -0.61
C ILE A 527 11.54 12.88 -0.12
N THR A 528 11.09 12.30 0.98
CA THR A 528 9.88 12.67 1.67
C THR A 528 10.10 12.60 3.18
N PHE A 529 9.26 13.28 3.95
CA PHE A 529 9.24 13.18 5.40
C PHE A 529 7.95 12.51 5.85
N LEU A 530 8.02 11.56 6.77
CA LEU A 530 6.81 10.93 7.28
C LEU A 530 6.04 11.91 8.18
N PRO A 531 4.73 12.13 7.98
CA PRO A 531 3.92 12.89 8.91
C PRO A 531 3.99 12.31 10.34
N GLN A 532 4.09 13.18 11.34
CA GLN A 532 4.27 12.78 12.73
C GLN A 532 3.20 11.79 13.22
N GLU A 533 1.92 12.03 12.91
CA GLU A 533 0.81 11.12 13.27
C GLU A 533 1.03 9.68 12.79
N LYS A 534 1.66 9.50 11.63
CA LYS A 534 1.98 8.18 11.11
C LYS A 534 3.18 7.59 11.82
N PHE A 535 4.18 8.40 12.15
CA PHE A 535 5.35 7.94 12.89
C PHE A 535 5.00 7.53 14.33
N ASP A 536 4.09 8.26 14.97
CA ASP A 536 3.57 7.95 16.31
C ASP A 536 2.87 6.59 16.38
N VAL A 537 2.25 6.13 15.30
CA VAL A 537 1.67 4.77 15.21
C VAL A 537 2.75 3.70 15.07
N LEU A 538 3.80 3.98 14.29
CA LEU A 538 4.87 3.01 14.02
C LEU A 538 5.81 2.83 15.21
N ALA A 539 6.10 3.92 15.91
CA ALA A 539 6.95 3.95 17.08
C ALA A 539 6.38 4.98 18.08
N PRO A 540 5.39 4.60 18.89
CA PRO A 540 4.89 5.43 19.99
C PRO A 540 6.04 5.88 20.89
N LEU A 541 6.08 7.18 21.16
CA LEU A 541 7.05 7.84 22.03
C LEU A 541 6.32 8.44 23.23
N GLU A 542 6.65 7.99 24.43
CA GLU A 542 6.13 8.50 25.69
C GLU A 542 7.28 9.16 26.46
N ILE A 543 7.11 10.42 26.86
CA ILE A 543 8.11 11.20 27.62
C ILE A 543 7.42 11.78 28.86
N VAL A 544 8.01 11.57 30.03
CA VAL A 544 7.50 12.06 31.31
C VAL A 544 8.61 12.76 32.09
N PRO A 545 8.46 14.04 32.49
CA PRO A 545 7.33 14.94 32.23
C PRO A 545 7.13 15.21 30.73
N GLU A 546 5.92 15.59 30.36
CA GLU A 546 5.55 15.88 28.96
C GLU A 546 6.27 17.15 28.47
N PRO A 547 6.95 17.13 27.31
CA PRO A 547 7.51 18.32 26.68
C PRO A 547 6.43 19.30 26.21
N ASP A 548 6.73 20.60 26.26
CA ASP A 548 5.90 21.64 25.64
C ASP A 548 5.91 21.52 24.10
N THR A 549 7.02 21.02 23.55
CA THR A 549 7.20 20.80 22.11
C THR A 549 7.81 19.43 21.85
N VAL A 550 7.21 18.66 20.94
CA VAL A 550 7.80 17.43 20.38
C VAL A 550 7.93 17.60 18.87
N ILE A 551 9.15 17.51 18.34
CA ILE A 551 9.43 17.55 16.89
C ILE A 551 10.00 16.20 16.50
N ARG A 552 9.28 15.45 15.65
CA ARG A 552 9.77 14.17 15.10
C ARG A 552 9.98 14.27 13.60
N VAL A 553 11.23 14.14 13.15
CA VAL A 553 11.61 14.21 11.72
C VAL A 553 12.10 12.86 11.25
N PHE A 554 11.27 12.16 10.48
CA PHE A 554 11.64 10.89 9.89
C PHE A 554 11.71 11.00 8.36
N MET A 555 12.92 10.98 7.81
CA MET A 555 13.15 11.08 6.37
C MET A 555 13.04 9.72 5.69
N ASP A 556 12.44 9.67 4.52
CA ASP A 556 12.46 8.53 3.64
C ASP A 556 12.95 8.94 2.26
N TYR A 557 13.84 8.15 1.65
CA TYR A 557 14.39 8.44 0.34
C TYR A 557 14.66 7.20 -0.51
N ARG A 558 14.71 7.43 -1.81
CA ARG A 558 15.18 6.46 -2.81
C ARG A 558 16.00 7.15 -3.89
N GLY A 559 16.97 6.42 -4.44
CA GLY A 559 17.72 6.89 -5.60
C GLY A 559 16.92 6.80 -6.90
N LEU A 560 17.23 7.67 -7.86
CA LEU A 560 16.59 7.74 -9.17
C LEU A 560 17.63 7.94 -10.28
N ASP A 561 17.53 7.17 -11.37
CA ASP A 561 18.39 7.29 -12.55
C ASP A 561 18.12 8.59 -13.34
N GLN A 562 16.91 9.13 -13.22
CA GLN A 562 16.47 10.35 -13.92
C GLN A 562 15.55 11.17 -13.03
N TYR A 563 15.45 12.46 -13.32
CA TYR A 563 14.51 13.35 -12.64
C TYR A 563 13.07 12.89 -12.84
N GLN A 564 12.28 12.90 -11.76
CA GLN A 564 10.85 12.60 -11.76
C GLN A 564 10.09 13.81 -11.22
N GLU A 565 9.04 14.22 -11.92
CA GLU A 565 8.11 15.23 -11.39
C GLU A 565 7.16 14.56 -10.39
N VAL A 566 7.05 15.15 -9.20
CA VAL A 566 6.21 14.65 -8.09
C VAL A 566 5.44 15.81 -7.48
N ALA A 567 4.29 15.51 -6.89
CA ALA A 567 3.56 16.50 -6.10
C ALA A 567 4.41 16.90 -4.88
N GLU A 568 4.61 18.20 -4.70
CA GLU A 568 5.45 18.71 -3.62
C GLU A 568 4.79 18.51 -2.26
N GLN A 569 5.47 17.83 -1.35
CA GLN A 569 4.99 17.62 0.02
C GLN A 569 4.85 18.95 0.75
N GLN A 570 3.68 19.19 1.35
CA GLN A 570 3.48 20.32 2.25
C GLN A 570 4.04 19.98 3.62
N LEU A 571 5.01 20.79 4.08
CA LEU A 571 5.63 20.65 5.39
C LEU A 571 5.12 21.75 6.31
N GLU A 572 4.90 21.40 7.57
CA GLU A 572 4.63 22.36 8.62
C GLU A 572 5.95 22.82 9.25
N LYS A 573 6.03 24.11 9.59
CA LYS A 573 7.22 24.68 10.21
C LYS A 573 7.29 24.22 11.67
N GLY A 574 8.42 23.63 12.07
CA GLY A 574 8.66 23.30 13.47
C GLY A 574 9.07 24.54 14.28
N GLU A 575 8.41 24.75 15.42
CA GLU A 575 8.74 25.82 16.36
C GLU A 575 9.08 25.24 17.73
N ARG A 576 10.13 25.77 18.37
CA ARG A 576 10.57 25.32 19.70
C ARG A 576 10.04 26.26 20.77
N LEU A 577 9.20 25.74 21.65
CA LEU A 577 8.63 26.47 22.78
C LEU A 577 8.87 25.66 24.06
N GLY A 578 9.40 26.30 25.10
CA GLY A 578 9.61 25.67 26.41
C GLY A 578 10.50 24.43 26.35
N TYR A 579 10.17 23.44 27.17
CA TYR A 579 10.80 22.13 27.16
C TYR A 579 10.55 21.43 25.82
N THR A 580 11.62 21.19 25.07
CA THR A 580 11.56 20.60 23.72
C THR A 580 12.18 19.22 23.68
N ALA A 581 11.48 18.24 23.11
CA ALA A 581 12.04 16.96 22.69
C ALA A 581 12.14 16.90 21.16
N ILE A 582 13.30 16.48 20.66
CA ILE A 582 13.56 16.31 19.23
C ILE A 582 13.86 14.85 18.98
N GLU A 583 13.18 14.23 18.02
CA GLU A 583 13.59 12.95 17.47
C GLU A 583 13.83 13.09 15.98
N TRP A 584 14.97 12.61 15.48
CA TRP A 584 15.16 12.47 14.05
C TRP A 584 15.69 11.10 13.68
N GLY A 585 15.29 10.60 12.52
CA GLY A 585 15.71 9.32 11.96
C GLY A 585 15.40 9.24 10.47
N GLY A 586 15.55 8.05 9.88
CA GLY A 586 15.13 7.86 8.50
C GLY A 586 15.19 6.43 7.99
N ALA A 587 14.71 6.25 6.76
CA ALA A 587 14.74 5.00 6.04
C ALA A 587 15.34 5.21 4.65
N MET A 588 16.02 4.17 4.15
CA MET A 588 16.52 4.09 2.78
C MET A 588 15.80 2.95 2.08
N HIS A 589 15.26 3.21 0.88
CA HIS A 589 14.85 2.14 -0.04
C HIS A 589 15.95 1.87 -1.05
N TYR A 590 16.26 0.59 -1.23
CA TYR A 590 17.18 0.10 -2.26
C TYR A 590 16.50 0.05 -3.63
#